data_AF-A0A1S1PI68-F1
#
_entry.id   AF-A0A1S1PI68-F1
#
_cell.length_a   1.000
_cell.length_b   1.000
_cell.length_c   1.000
_cell.angle_alpha   90.00
_cell.angle_beta   90.00
_cell.angle_gamma   90.00
#
_symmetry.space_group_name_H-M   'P 1'
#
loop_
_entity.id
_entity.type
_entity.pdbx_description
1 polymer ?
#
loop_
_entity_poly.entity_id
_entity_poly.type
_entity_poly.pdbx_seq_one_letter_code
_entity_poly.pdbx_strand_id
1 'polypeptide(L)'
;MESTQPEIAGWCREYLAGLLEVPAGTLDLDADFDRLGIDSALAVSLLTEVEDRYGVELAAEELFANPSLNAVAARLHEQRQAQRQVT
;
A
#
# COMPACT_ATOMS: atom_id res chain seq x y z
N MET A 1 -13.48 -0.49 13.32
CA MET A 1 -13.49 -1.06 11.96
C MET A 1 -12.14 -1.70 11.78
N GLU A 2 -12.10 -3.02 11.72
CA GLU A 2 -10.84 -3.78 11.55
C GLU A 2 -10.42 -3.59 10.09
N SER A 3 -9.37 -2.80 9.83
CA SER A 3 -8.89 -2.58 8.45
C SER A 3 -8.37 -3.90 7.90
N THR A 4 -9.19 -4.56 7.09
CA THR A 4 -8.84 -5.83 6.43
C THR A 4 -7.88 -5.58 5.27
N GLN A 5 -7.11 -6.60 4.86
CA GLN A 5 -6.24 -6.52 3.69
C GLN A 5 -6.93 -5.94 2.43
N PRO A 6 -8.11 -6.44 1.99
CA PRO A 6 -8.76 -5.91 0.79
C PRO A 6 -9.20 -4.45 0.93
N GLU A 7 -9.56 -3.99 2.14
CA GLU A 7 -9.86 -2.58 2.37
C GLU A 7 -8.61 -1.70 2.25
N ILE A 8 -7.49 -2.16 2.81
CA ILE A 8 -6.19 -1.47 2.68
C ILE A 8 -5.80 -1.38 1.21
N ALA A 9 -5.86 -2.49 0.47
CA ALA A 9 -5.53 -2.54 -0.96
C ALA A 9 -6.42 -1.59 -1.78
N GLY A 10 -7.72 -1.58 -1.50
CA GLY A 10 -8.68 -0.68 -2.12
C GLY A 10 -8.36 0.79 -1.85
N TRP A 11 -8.03 1.13 -0.60
CA TRP A 11 -7.64 2.49 -0.25
C TRP A 11 -6.32 2.90 -0.91
N CYS A 12 -5.28 2.05 -0.89
CA CYS A 12 -4.00 2.33 -1.55
C CYS A 12 -4.20 2.58 -3.05
N ARG A 13 -5.07 1.77 -3.69
CA ARG A 13 -5.45 1.91 -5.09
C ARG A 13 -6.10 3.26 -5.38
N GLU A 14 -7.09 3.66 -4.58
CA GLU A 14 -7.78 4.95 -4.71
C GLU A 14 -6.80 6.13 -4.54
N TYR A 15 -5.90 6.04 -3.54
CA TYR A 15 -4.90 7.05 -3.28
C TYR A 15 -3.94 7.21 -4.48
N LEU A 16 -3.38 6.11 -4.98
CA LEU A 16 -2.49 6.12 -6.14
C LEU A 16 -3.20 6.55 -7.43
N ALA A 17 -4.46 6.14 -7.62
CA ALA A 17 -5.29 6.58 -8.74
C ALA A 17 -5.45 8.11 -8.75
N GLY A 18 -5.68 8.70 -7.57
CA GLY A 18 -5.78 10.14 -7.41
C GLY A 18 -4.46 10.86 -7.73
N LEU A 19 -3.32 10.29 -7.35
CA LEU A 19 -2.00 10.85 -7.65
C LEU A 19 -1.63 10.75 -9.14
N LEU A 20 -2.03 9.66 -9.80
CA LEU A 20 -1.79 9.41 -11.22
C LEU A 20 -2.83 10.08 -12.12
N GLU A 21 -3.88 10.68 -11.55
CA GLU A 21 -5.02 11.24 -12.28
C GLU A 21 -5.70 10.22 -13.22
N VAL A 22 -5.72 8.95 -12.82
CA VAL A 22 -6.35 7.85 -13.55
C VAL A 22 -7.50 7.23 -12.75
N PRO A 23 -8.46 6.55 -13.38
CA PRO A 23 -9.52 5.85 -12.66
C PRO A 23 -8.91 4.71 -11.83
N ALA A 24 -9.29 4.56 -10.56
CA ALA A 24 -8.81 3.45 -9.75
C ALA A 24 -9.04 2.10 -10.44
N GLY A 25 -10.17 1.94 -11.13
CA GLY A 25 -10.51 0.80 -11.99
C GLY A 25 -9.42 0.32 -12.95
N THR A 26 -8.49 1.19 -13.37
CA THR A 26 -7.37 0.84 -14.27
C THR A 26 -6.13 0.32 -13.55
N LEU A 27 -5.97 0.62 -12.25
CA LEU A 27 -4.89 0.03 -11.47
C LEU A 27 -5.26 -1.40 -11.11
N ASP A 28 -4.44 -2.34 -11.57
CA ASP A 28 -4.57 -3.74 -11.19
C ASP A 28 -3.87 -3.97 -9.83
N LEU A 29 -4.53 -4.66 -8.91
CA LEU A 29 -4.01 -4.87 -7.56
C LEU A 29 -2.89 -5.92 -7.50
N ASP A 30 -2.77 -6.75 -8.54
CA ASP A 30 -1.82 -7.85 -8.65
C ASP A 30 -0.63 -7.47 -9.55
N ALA A 31 -0.77 -6.42 -10.38
CA ALA A 31 0.30 -5.92 -11.23
C ALA A 31 1.41 -5.23 -10.46
N ASP A 32 2.62 -5.30 -11.03
CA ASP A 32 3.81 -4.61 -10.51
C ASP A 32 3.66 -3.07 -10.59
N PHE A 33 4.17 -2.36 -9.58
CA PHE A 33 4.20 -0.89 -9.53
C PHE A 33 4.78 -0.26 -10.79
N ASP A 34 5.88 -0.83 -11.30
CA ASP A 34 6.51 -0.37 -12.55
C ASP A 34 5.54 -0.43 -13.75
N ARG A 35 4.74 -1.51 -13.86
CA ARG A 35 3.74 -1.68 -14.93
C ARG A 35 2.55 -0.74 -14.77
N LEU A 36 2.23 -0.37 -13.53
CA LEU A 36 1.19 0.59 -13.19
C LEU A 36 1.63 2.05 -13.37
N GLY A 37 2.92 2.30 -13.67
CA GLY A 37 3.48 3.65 -13.73
C GLY A 37 3.69 4.27 -12.36
N ILE A 38 3.86 3.44 -11.31
CA ILE A 38 4.14 3.89 -9.96
C ILE A 38 5.65 3.99 -9.78
N ASP A 39 6.15 5.22 -9.80
CA ASP A 39 7.55 5.53 -9.53
C ASP A 39 7.88 5.52 -8.03
N SER A 40 9.18 5.53 -7.70
CA SER A 40 9.68 5.63 -6.32
C SER A 40 9.07 6.80 -5.54
N ALA A 41 8.78 7.93 -6.19
CA ALA A 41 8.16 9.08 -5.53
C ALA A 41 6.74 8.75 -5.03
N LEU A 42 5.91 8.13 -5.89
CA LEU A 42 4.55 7.71 -5.53
C LEU A 42 4.56 6.62 -4.47
N ALA A 43 5.51 5.68 -4.57
CA ALA A 43 5.73 4.66 -3.56
C ALA A 43 6.06 5.26 -2.18
N VAL A 44 6.98 6.23 -2.12
CA VAL A 44 7.32 6.92 -0.85
C VAL A 44 6.11 7.71 -0.32
N SER A 45 5.36 8.40 -1.19
CA SER A 45 4.13 9.09 -0.79
C SER A 45 3.06 8.14 -0.24
N LEU A 46 2.94 6.94 -0.81
CA LEU A 46 2.05 5.90 -0.29
C LEU A 46 2.51 5.44 1.11
N LEU A 47 3.80 5.19 1.30
CA LEU A 47 4.36 4.77 2.59
C LEU A 47 4.03 5.79 3.69
N THR A 48 4.30 7.07 3.43
CA THR A 48 4.00 8.15 4.39
C THR A 48 2.51 8.23 4.75
N GLU A 49 1.61 8.13 3.78
CA GLU A 49 0.17 8.15 4.07
C GLU A 49 -0.32 6.89 4.76
N VAL A 50 0.27 5.74 4.45
CA VAL A 50 0.00 4.48 5.12
C VAL A 50 0.42 4.56 6.59
N GLU A 51 1.59 5.12 6.86
CA GLU A 51 2.11 5.37 8.20
C GLU A 51 1.18 6.28 9.00
N ASP A 52 0.81 7.43 8.44
CA ASP A 52 -0.09 8.40 9.10
C ASP A 52 -1.48 7.80 9.36
N ARG A 53 -2.06 7.13 8.36
CA ARG A 53 -3.42 6.58 8.45
C ARG A 53 -3.52 5.34 9.33
N TYR A 54 -2.57 4.42 9.22
CA TYR A 54 -2.64 3.10 9.85
C TYR A 54 -1.71 2.94 11.05
N GLY A 55 -0.78 3.87 11.26
CA GLY A 55 0.22 3.84 12.31
C GLY A 55 1.31 2.80 12.08
N VAL A 56 1.61 2.44 10.83
CA VAL A 56 2.59 1.40 10.52
C VAL A 56 3.61 1.85 9.50
N GLU A 57 4.85 1.83 9.97
CA GLU A 57 6.06 2.06 9.19
C GLU A 57 6.42 0.81 8.37
N LEU A 58 6.53 1.01 7.06
CA LEU A 58 6.87 -0.04 6.11
C LEU A 58 8.12 0.39 5.34
N ALA A 59 9.12 -0.47 5.29
CA ALA A 59 10.37 -0.12 4.62
C ALA A 59 10.20 -0.17 3.10
N ALA A 60 10.82 0.76 2.38
CA ALA A 60 10.77 0.79 0.92
C ALA A 60 11.26 -0.53 0.29
N GLU A 61 12.23 -1.21 0.91
CA GLU A 61 12.69 -2.54 0.50
C GLU A 61 11.58 -3.59 0.48
N GLU A 62 10.63 -3.55 1.41
CA GLU A 62 9.51 -4.49 1.48
C GLU A 62 8.52 -4.25 0.34
N LEU A 63 8.37 -2.97 -0.03
CA LEU A 63 7.53 -2.51 -1.13
C LEU A 63 8.13 -2.88 -2.49
N PHE A 64 9.46 -2.78 -2.64
CA PHE A 64 10.16 -3.24 -3.84
C PHE A 64 10.27 -4.77 -3.91
N ALA A 65 10.34 -5.48 -2.78
CA ALA A 65 10.31 -6.93 -2.74
C ALA A 65 8.95 -7.51 -3.15
N ASN A 66 7.88 -6.73 -2.93
CA ASN A 66 6.50 -7.12 -3.22
C ASN A 66 5.80 -6.01 -4.02
N PRO A 67 6.11 -5.87 -5.32
CA PRO A 67 5.71 -4.72 -6.13
C PRO A 67 4.21 -4.66 -6.46
N SER A 68 3.32 -5.32 -5.72
CA SER A 68 1.87 -5.28 -5.96
C SER A 68 1.10 -4.67 -4.79
N LEU A 69 -0.03 -4.03 -5.09
CA LEU A 69 -0.90 -3.42 -4.08
C LEU A 69 -1.43 -4.45 -3.08
N ASN A 70 -1.80 -5.64 -3.56
CA ASN A 70 -2.27 -6.73 -2.70
C ASN A 70 -1.20 -7.20 -1.72
N ALA A 71 0.06 -7.29 -2.18
CA ALA A 71 1.15 -7.76 -1.35
C ALA A 71 1.57 -6.69 -0.32
N VAL A 72 1.61 -5.41 -0.70
CA VAL A 72 1.80 -4.30 0.25
C VAL A 72 0.68 -4.27 1.28
N ALA A 73 -0.58 -4.44 0.87
CA ALA A 73 -1.71 -4.47 1.79
C ALA A 73 -1.65 -5.66 2.77
N ALA A 74 -1.20 -6.83 2.30
CA ALA A 74 -0.94 -7.98 3.16
C ALA A 74 0.13 -7.65 4.20
N ARG A 75 1.29 -7.14 3.76
CA ARG A 75 2.39 -6.79 4.66
C ARG A 75 1.99 -5.73 5.67
N LEU A 76 1.24 -4.72 5.25
CA LEU A 76 0.72 -3.71 6.16
C LEU A 76 -0.18 -4.33 7.23
N HIS A 77 -1.08 -5.23 6.82
CA HIS A 77 -1.97 -5.92 7.74
C HIS A 77 -1.17 -6.77 8.75
N GLU A 78 -0.16 -7.52 8.28
CA GLU A 78 0.72 -8.33 9.14
C GLU A 78 1.52 -7.47 10.13
N GLN A 79 2.15 -6.38 9.68
CA GLN A 79 2.87 -5.45 10.53
C GLN A 79 1.96 -4.83 11.60
N ARG A 80 0.73 -4.46 11.25
CA ARG A 80 -0.28 -4.00 12.24
C ARG A 80 -0.63 -5.04 13.29
N GLN A 81 -0.60 -6.32 12.93
CA GLN A 81 -0.85 -7.39 13.90
C GLN A 81 0.38 -7.57 14.81
N ALA A 82 1.58 -7.57 14.24
CA ALA A 82 2.83 -7.70 14.97
C ALA A 82 3.05 -6.57 15.98
N GLN A 83 2.82 -5.31 15.58
CA GLN A 83 2.97 -4.14 16.45
C GLN A 83 1.93 -4.10 17.59
N ARG A 84 0.73 -4.65 17.37
CA ARG A 84 -0.28 -4.81 18.43
C ARG A 84 0.08 -5.88 19.47
N GLN A 85 1.06 -6.74 19.18
CA GLN A 85 1.42 -7.86 20.04
C GLN A 85 2.60 -7.57 20.98
N VAL A 86 3.29 -6.43 20.81
CA VAL A 86 4.36 -6.00 21.71
C VAL A 86 3.77 -5.08 22.77
N THR A 87 3.40 -5.67 23.92
CA THR A 87 3.08 -4.98 25.18
C THR A 87 3.94 -5.58 26.28
#